data_AF-A0A957ED19-F1
#
_entry.id   AF-A0A957ED19-F1
#
_cell.length_a   1.000
_cell.length_b   1.000
_cell.length_c   1.000
_cell.angle_alpha   90.00
_cell.angle_beta   90.00
_cell.angle_gamma   90.00
#
_symmetry.space_group_name_H-M   'P 1'
#
loop_
_entity.id
_entity.type
_entity.pdbx_description
1 polymer ?
#
loop_
_entity_poly.entity_id
_entity_poly.type
_entity_poly.pdbx_seq_one_letter_code
_entity_poly.pdbx_strand_id
1 'polypeptide(L)'
;MSIETIKRCGWCGSDPLYVQYHDEDWGVPEYDDQRLFAKLILDGAQAGLSWITILRKRDNYWQAFDQFDPEKIARYDDAKIAELLQNPGIIRNRLKAQSAIRNAQGYLD
;
A
#
# COMPACT_ATOMS: atom_id res chain seq x y z
N MET A 1 33.88 11.90 17.89
CA MET A 1 33.18 11.10 16.86
C MET A 1 32.32 12.07 16.08
N SER A 2 32.66 12.33 14.82
CA SER A 2 31.79 13.09 13.93
C SER A 2 30.52 12.27 13.70
N ILE A 3 29.37 12.81 14.08
CA ILE A 3 28.08 12.24 13.69
C ILE A 3 28.00 12.45 12.18
N GLU A 4 28.18 11.39 11.41
CA GLU A 4 28.06 11.45 9.96
C GLU A 4 26.58 11.62 9.63
N THR A 5 26.20 12.84 9.22
CA THR A 5 24.81 13.14 8.88
C THR A 5 24.45 12.42 7.59
N ILE A 6 23.66 11.34 7.69
CA ILE A 6 23.17 10.61 6.51
C ILE A 6 22.38 11.57 5.63
N LYS A 7 22.85 11.77 4.39
CA LYS A 7 22.17 12.58 3.38
C LYS A 7 21.09 11.73 2.71
N ARG A 8 19.82 12.04 2.97
CA ARG A 8 18.66 11.36 2.37
C ARG A 8 18.08 12.12 1.18
N CYS A 9 17.21 11.47 0.42
CA CYS A 9 16.39 12.17 -0.57
C CYS A 9 15.47 13.19 0.12
N GLY A 10 15.28 14.36 -0.50
CA GLY A 10 14.54 15.46 0.13
C GLY A 10 13.06 15.18 0.41
N TRP A 11 12.48 14.17 -0.22
CA TRP A 11 11.05 13.87 -0.13
C TRP A 11 10.64 13.16 1.17
N CYS A 12 11.56 12.48 1.88
CA CYS A 12 11.21 11.76 3.10
C CYS A 12 11.01 12.71 4.30
N GLY A 13 11.52 13.94 4.20
CA GLY A 13 11.41 14.96 5.25
C GLY A 13 12.00 14.49 6.58
N SER A 14 11.28 14.76 7.67
CA SER A 14 11.68 14.41 9.04
C SER A 14 10.68 13.53 9.79
N ASP A 15 9.58 13.11 9.14
CA ASP A 15 8.62 12.18 9.74
C ASP A 15 9.31 10.82 9.93
N PRO A 16 9.41 10.29 11.17
CA PRO A 16 10.16 9.06 11.42
C PRO A 16 9.66 7.86 10.61
N LEU A 17 8.35 7.76 10.37
CA LEU A 17 7.78 6.67 9.58
C LEU A 17 8.20 6.77 8.12
N TYR A 18 8.22 7.99 7.57
CA TYR A 18 8.59 8.19 6.17
C TYR A 18 10.10 8.03 5.96
N VAL A 19 10.90 8.46 6.94
CA VAL A 19 12.34 8.24 6.98
C VAL A 19 12.68 6.75 7.06
N GLN A 20 12.00 6.00 7.93
CA GLN A 20 12.22 4.55 8.01
C GLN A 20 11.85 3.86 6.69
N TYR A 21 10.70 4.20 6.10
CA TYR A 21 10.31 3.68 4.79
C TYR A 21 11.35 4.03 3.70
N HIS A 22 11.90 5.25 3.71
CA HIS A 22 12.97 5.62 2.78
C HIS A 22 14.21 4.76 2.97
N ASP A 23 14.64 4.55 4.22
CA ASP A 23 15.91 3.88 4.54
C ASP A 23 15.84 2.36 4.37
N GLU A 24 14.69 1.75 4.64
CA GLU A 24 14.55 0.28 4.77
C GLU A 24 13.70 -0.36 3.66
N ASP A 25 12.76 0.37 3.05
CA ASP A 25 11.78 -0.21 2.11
C ASP A 25 11.94 0.36 0.68
N TRP A 26 12.22 1.65 0.54
CA TRP A 26 12.21 2.34 -0.75
C TRP A 26 13.49 2.09 -1.54
N GLY A 27 13.36 1.53 -2.73
CA GLY A 27 14.51 1.20 -3.58
C GLY A 27 15.27 -0.06 -3.15
N VAL A 28 14.87 -0.71 -2.06
CA VAL A 28 15.38 -2.02 -1.66
C VAL A 28 14.72 -3.09 -2.55
N PRO A 29 15.50 -3.99 -3.18
CA PRO A 29 14.95 -5.07 -4.00
C PRO A 29 13.96 -5.94 -3.22
N GLU A 30 12.79 -6.18 -3.80
CA GLU A 30 11.76 -7.06 -3.28
C GLU A 30 11.49 -8.14 -4.33
N TYR A 31 11.43 -9.39 -3.89
CA TYR A 31 11.28 -10.55 -4.75
C TYR A 31 10.10 -11.45 -4.34
N ASP A 32 9.44 -11.14 -3.21
CA ASP A 32 8.22 -11.82 -2.81
C ASP A 32 7.04 -11.27 -3.62
N ASP A 33 6.40 -12.14 -4.40
CA ASP A 33 5.36 -11.72 -5.35
C ASP A 33 4.13 -11.11 -4.63
N GLN A 34 3.77 -11.63 -3.45
CA GLN A 34 2.65 -11.10 -2.66
C GLN A 34 2.95 -9.69 -2.14
N ARG A 35 4.18 -9.42 -1.68
CA ARG A 35 4.63 -8.08 -1.29
C ARG A 35 4.72 -7.13 -2.47
N LEU A 36 5.18 -7.59 -3.64
CA LEU A 36 5.16 -6.80 -4.87
C LEU A 36 3.73 -6.44 -5.29
N PHE A 37 2.80 -7.39 -5.24
CA PHE A 37 1.40 -7.16 -5.47
C PHE A 37 0.82 -6.13 -4.47
N ALA A 38 1.11 -6.28 -3.17
CA ALA A 38 0.70 -5.33 -2.15
C ALA A 38 1.21 -3.90 -2.45
N LYS A 39 2.50 -3.75 -2.84
CA LYS A 39 3.07 -2.46 -3.25
C LYS A 39 2.31 -1.84 -4.42
N LEU A 40 2.01 -2.61 -5.46
CA LEU A 40 1.23 -2.15 -6.62
C LEU A 40 -0.16 -1.64 -6.23
N ILE A 41 -0.87 -2.36 -5.35
CA ILE A 41 -2.20 -1.93 -4.88
C ILE A 41 -2.10 -0.64 -4.04
N LEU A 42 -1.10 -0.54 -3.15
CA LEU A 42 -0.88 0.65 -2.32
C LEU A 42 -0.52 1.88 -3.17
N ASP A 43 0.29 1.72 -4.22
CA ASP A 43 0.62 2.77 -5.17
C ASP A 43 -0.63 3.27 -5.91
N GLY A 44 -1.50 2.35 -6.37
CA GLY A 44 -2.80 2.72 -6.94
C GLY A 44 -3.70 3.47 -5.93
N ALA A 45 -3.65 3.09 -4.65
CA ALA A 45 -4.37 3.77 -3.59
C ALA A 45 -3.87 5.20 -3.33
N GLN A 46 -2.63 5.54 -3.71
CA GLN A 46 -2.04 6.86 -3.54
C GLN A 46 -2.60 7.92 -4.49
N ALA A 47 -3.17 7.56 -5.64
CA ALA A 47 -3.62 8.54 -6.65
C ALA A 47 -4.46 9.70 -6.04
N GLY A 48 -3.95 10.94 -6.18
CA GLY A 48 -4.56 12.16 -5.62
C GLY A 48 -4.29 12.43 -4.14
N LEU A 49 -3.38 11.69 -3.49
CA LEU A 49 -3.03 11.82 -2.07
C LEU A 49 -1.50 11.85 -1.89
N SER A 50 -1.04 12.20 -0.69
CA SER A 50 0.38 12.02 -0.33
C SER A 50 0.67 10.57 0.02
N TRP A 51 1.88 10.08 -0.30
CA TRP A 51 2.28 8.70 0.03
C TRP A 51 2.24 8.42 1.54
N ILE A 52 2.64 9.39 2.37
CA ILE A 52 2.58 9.25 3.83
C ILE A 52 1.16 8.95 4.35
N THR A 53 0.11 9.37 3.61
CA THR A 53 -1.28 9.02 3.93
C THR A 53 -1.53 7.52 3.78
N ILE A 54 -0.95 6.91 2.74
CA ILE A 54 -1.03 5.47 2.48
C ILE A 54 -0.16 4.69 3.45
N LEU A 55 1.07 5.15 3.67
CA LEU A 55 2.03 4.50 4.56
C LEU A 55 1.50 4.38 6.00
N ARG A 56 0.87 5.43 6.53
CA ARG A 56 0.19 5.41 7.85
C ARG A 56 -1.01 4.45 7.92
N LYS A 57 -1.54 4.03 6.78
CA LYS A 57 -2.68 3.12 6.66
C LYS A 57 -2.26 1.71 6.21
N ARG A 58 -0.97 1.47 5.98
CA ARG A 58 -0.44 0.24 5.37
C ARG A 58 -0.93 -1.02 6.09
N ASP A 59 -0.84 -1.05 7.42
CA ASP A 59 -1.26 -2.21 8.20
C ASP A 59 -2.78 -2.45 8.14
N ASN A 60 -3.57 -1.38 8.10
CA ASN A 60 -5.02 -1.49 7.90
C ASN A 60 -5.35 -2.05 6.52
N TYR A 61 -4.56 -1.70 5.49
CA TYR A 61 -4.71 -2.29 4.16
C TYR A 61 -4.39 -3.79 4.16
N TRP A 62 -3.30 -4.22 4.82
CA TRP A 62 -3.00 -5.65 4.98
C TRP A 62 -4.19 -6.40 5.59
N GLN A 63 -4.80 -5.87 6.65
CA GLN A 63 -5.96 -6.51 7.28
C GLN A 63 -7.22 -6.47 6.40
N ALA A 64 -7.53 -5.31 5.81
CA ALA A 64 -8.77 -5.12 5.05
C ALA A 64 -8.80 -5.92 3.74
N PHE A 65 -7.63 -6.13 3.12
CA PHE A 65 -7.47 -6.81 1.84
C PHE A 65 -6.96 -8.25 2.00
N ASP A 66 -7.34 -8.95 3.08
CA ASP A 66 -7.03 -10.36 3.33
C ASP A 66 -5.53 -10.71 3.18
N GLN A 67 -4.67 -9.87 3.76
CA GLN A 67 -3.21 -9.95 3.67
C GLN A 67 -2.68 -9.84 2.23
N PHE A 68 -3.40 -9.14 1.35
CA PHE A 68 -3.07 -9.03 -0.07
C PHE A 68 -3.02 -10.38 -0.80
N ASP A 69 -3.82 -11.36 -0.36
CA ASP A 69 -4.01 -12.61 -1.06
C ASP A 69 -4.76 -12.36 -2.40
N PRO A 70 -4.09 -12.51 -3.56
CA PRO A 70 -4.68 -12.16 -4.85
C PRO A 70 -5.86 -13.09 -5.20
N GLU A 71 -5.84 -14.35 -4.77
CA GLU A 71 -6.95 -15.28 -5.01
C GLU A 71 -8.23 -14.85 -4.30
N LYS A 72 -8.11 -14.29 -3.10
CA LYS A 72 -9.27 -13.76 -2.37
C LYS A 72 -9.74 -12.45 -2.97
N ILE A 73 -8.82 -11.52 -3.23
CA ILE A 73 -9.15 -10.20 -3.76
C ILE A 73 -9.81 -10.30 -5.14
N ALA A 74 -9.35 -11.20 -6.01
CA ALA A 74 -9.93 -11.41 -7.33
C ALA A 74 -11.42 -11.83 -7.29
N ARG A 75 -11.87 -12.38 -6.16
CA ARG A 75 -13.23 -12.88 -5.92
C ARG A 75 -14.09 -11.94 -5.08
N TYR A 76 -13.57 -10.77 -4.70
CA TYR A 76 -14.36 -9.79 -3.95
C TYR A 76 -15.61 -9.37 -4.73
N ASP A 77 -16.72 -9.29 -4.01
CA ASP A 77 -18.02 -8.92 -4.54
C ASP A 77 -18.46 -7.53 -4.05
N ASP A 78 -19.68 -7.12 -4.41
CA ASP A 78 -20.24 -5.84 -3.98
C ASP A 78 -20.40 -5.72 -2.46
N ALA A 79 -20.60 -6.83 -1.75
CA ALA A 79 -20.71 -6.84 -0.30
C ALA A 79 -19.35 -6.52 0.34
N LYS A 80 -18.28 -7.16 -0.14
CA LYS A 80 -16.91 -6.84 0.31
C LYS A 80 -16.52 -5.41 -0.03
N ILE A 81 -16.87 -4.92 -1.22
CA ILE A 81 -16.65 -3.50 -1.57
C ILE A 81 -17.41 -2.57 -0.62
N ALA A 82 -18.65 -2.86 -0.27
CA ALA A 82 -19.42 -2.06 0.68
C ALA A 82 -18.78 -2.03 2.08
N GLU A 83 -18.28 -3.18 2.56
CA GLU A 83 -17.52 -3.29 3.81
C GLU A 83 -16.26 -2.40 3.78
N LEU A 84 -15.44 -2.51 2.73
CA LEU A 84 -14.23 -1.71 2.55
C LEU A 84 -14.54 -0.21 2.54
N LEU A 85 -15.65 0.20 1.94
CA LEU A 85 -16.09 1.60 1.90
C LEU A 85 -16.53 2.15 3.27
N GLN A 86 -16.83 1.29 4.25
CA GLN A 86 -17.11 1.72 5.63
C GLN A 86 -15.86 1.75 6.51
N ASN A 87 -14.77 1.10 6.10
CA ASN A 87 -13.56 1.01 6.91
C ASN A 87 -12.77 2.35 6.93
N PRO A 88 -12.72 3.08 8.06
CA PRO A 88 -11.97 4.35 8.14
C PRO A 88 -10.46 4.16 8.15
N GLY A 89 -9.98 2.92 8.37
CA GLY A 89 -8.57 2.54 8.36
C GLY A 89 -7.92 2.66 6.99
N ILE A 90 -8.70 2.61 5.90
CA ILE A 90 -8.21 2.70 4.51
C ILE A 90 -8.73 3.94 3.77
N ILE A 91 -8.39 4.11 2.49
CA ILE A 91 -8.99 5.13 1.63
C ILE A 91 -10.32 4.61 1.10
N ARG A 92 -11.42 5.22 1.57
CA ARG A 92 -12.80 4.85 1.20
C ARG A 92 -13.15 5.38 -0.20
N ASN A 93 -12.66 4.70 -1.22
CA ASN A 93 -12.93 5.03 -2.62
C ASN A 93 -13.27 3.77 -3.42
N ARG A 94 -14.44 3.77 -4.05
CA ARG A 94 -14.99 2.59 -4.74
C ARG A 94 -14.12 2.16 -5.93
N LEU A 95 -13.65 3.13 -6.72
CA LEU A 95 -12.84 2.85 -7.91
C LEU A 95 -11.46 2.29 -7.54
N LYS A 96 -10.85 2.76 -6.45
CA LYS A 96 -9.59 2.20 -5.93
C LYS A 96 -9.76 0.76 -5.45
N ALA A 97 -10.85 0.46 -4.73
CA ALA A 97 -11.15 -0.90 -4.30
C ALA A 97 -11.42 -1.84 -5.49
N GLN A 98 -12.20 -1.40 -6.48
CA GLN A 98 -12.44 -2.16 -7.72
C GLN A 98 -11.16 -2.36 -8.54
N SER A 99 -10.25 -1.38 -8.52
CA SER A 99 -8.96 -1.53 -9.19
C SER A 99 -8.11 -2.63 -8.56
N ALA A 100 -8.18 -2.82 -7.23
CA ALA A 100 -7.48 -3.91 -6.57
C ALA A 100 -7.98 -5.28 -7.05
N ILE A 101 -9.29 -5.43 -7.27
CA ILE A 101 -9.89 -6.66 -7.83
C ILE A 101 -9.35 -6.93 -9.24
N ARG A 102 -9.39 -5.92 -10.12
CA ARG A 102 -8.87 -6.07 -11.50
C ARG A 102 -7.38 -6.41 -11.52
N ASN A 103 -6.60 -5.77 -10.66
CA ASN A 103 -5.17 -6.07 -10.55
C ASN A 103 -4.93 -7.48 -10.03
N ALA A 104 -5.73 -7.97 -9.08
CA ALA A 104 -5.64 -9.34 -8.59
C ALA A 104 -5.98 -10.36 -9.69
N GLN A 105 -7.00 -10.09 -10.50
CA GLN A 105 -7.34 -10.92 -11.66
C GLN A 105 -6.19 -10.97 -12.66
N GLY A 106 -5.66 -9.81 -13.08
CA GLY A 106 -4.52 -9.77 -14.00
C GLY A 106 -3.20 -10.29 -13.42
N TYR A 107 -3.07 -10.42 -12.11
CA TYR A 107 -1.93 -11.08 -11.46
C TYR A 107 -2.03 -12.62 -11.56
N LEU A 108 -3.24 -13.18 -11.61
CA LEU A 108 -3.49 -14.63 -11.65
C LEU A 108 -3.60 -15.20 -13.07
N ASP A 109 -3.66 -14.34 -14.08
CA ASP A 109 -3.72 -14.68 -15.51
C ASP A 109 -2.34 -15.09 -16.08
#